data_AF-A0A7V3QJF0-F1
#
_entry.id   AF-A0A7V3QJF0-F1
#
_cell.length_a   1.000
_cell.length_b   1.000
_cell.length_c   1.000
_cell.angle_alpha   90.00
_cell.angle_beta   90.00
_cell.angle_gamma   90.00
#
_symmetry.space_group_name_H-M   'P 1'
#
loop_
_entity.id
_entity.type
_entity.pdbx_description
1 polymer ?
#
loop_
_entity_poly.entity_id
_entity_poly.type
_entity_poly.pdbx_seq_one_letter_code
_entity_poly.pdbx_strand_id
1 'polypeptide(L)'
;MEYARYDLSDLVKEVLKENEDLQWLVGYLGKICFLKTEKLGGDIVAKTKGITPPLSLLTEYRYLIIVSEEKFSALSKDSQKKVIEHELRHIPEEFDGKTVVHDVEDFKVMIDKYGVDYV
;
A
#
# COMPACT_ATOMS: atom_id res chain seq x y z
N MET A 1 -9.93 -4.05 16.91
CA MET A 1 -9.14 -3.24 15.97
C MET A 1 -10.12 -2.62 15.02
N GLU A 2 -10.29 -1.31 15.11
CA GLU A 2 -11.24 -0.55 14.30
C GLU A 2 -10.56 -0.12 12.99
N TYR A 3 -11.27 -0.22 11.88
CA TYR A 3 -10.80 0.21 10.57
C TYR A 3 -11.69 1.34 10.08
N ALA A 4 -11.07 2.40 9.58
CA ALA A 4 -11.76 3.51 8.93
C ALA A 4 -11.26 3.67 7.49
N ARG A 5 -12.13 4.16 6.60
CA ARG A 5 -11.70 4.55 5.25
C ARG A 5 -10.67 5.67 5.35
N TYR A 6 -9.62 5.60 4.55
CA TYR A 6 -8.59 6.63 4.51
C TYR A 6 -8.49 7.19 3.10
N ASP A 7 -8.60 8.51 2.96
CA ASP A 7 -8.42 9.16 1.67
C ASP A 7 -6.93 9.44 1.44
N LEU A 8 -6.33 8.64 0.56
CA LEU A 8 -4.95 8.77 0.10
C LEU A 8 -4.89 9.11 -1.40
N SER A 9 -6.00 9.57 -1.99
CA SER A 9 -6.14 9.71 -3.44
C SER A 9 -5.07 10.59 -4.06
N ASP A 10 -4.74 11.72 -3.42
CA ASP A 10 -3.72 12.64 -3.94
C ASP A 10 -2.31 12.07 -3.81
N LEU A 11 -1.99 11.44 -2.67
CA LEU A 11 -0.71 10.79 -2.45
C LEU A 11 -0.47 9.66 -3.46
N VAL A 12 -1.49 8.82 -3.68
CA VAL A 12 -1.42 7.71 -4.64
C VAL A 12 -1.25 8.23 -6.07
N LYS A 13 -1.95 9.30 -6.46
CA LYS A 13 -1.77 9.92 -7.78
C LYS A 13 -0.36 10.47 -7.95
N GLU A 14 0.22 11.08 -6.93
CA GLU A 14 1.61 11.54 -6.96
C GLU A 14 2.57 10.35 -7.16
N VAL A 15 2.41 9.26 -6.38
CA VAL A 15 3.22 8.04 -6.50
C VAL A 15 3.12 7.44 -7.91
N LEU A 16 1.91 7.27 -8.46
CA LEU A 16 1.72 6.70 -9.80
C LEU A 16 2.26 7.61 -10.91
N LYS A 17 2.26 8.94 -10.71
CA LYS A 17 2.86 9.87 -11.68
C LYS A 17 4.38 9.76 -11.71
N GLU A 18 4.99 9.50 -10.55
CA GLU A 18 6.43 9.38 -10.37
C GLU A 18 6.99 7.99 -10.78
N ASN A 19 6.13 6.97 -10.86
CA ASN A 19 6.51 5.58 -11.16
C ASN A 19 5.82 5.08 -12.44
N GLU A 20 6.53 5.16 -13.59
CA GLU A 20 6.00 4.78 -14.90
C GLU A 20 5.55 3.31 -14.95
N ASP A 21 6.28 2.41 -14.28
CA ASP A 21 6.01 0.98 -14.17
C ASP A 21 4.73 0.64 -13.39
N LEU A 22 4.20 1.59 -12.61
CA LEU A 22 2.95 1.42 -11.87
C LEU A 22 1.75 2.08 -12.55
N GLN A 23 1.92 2.80 -13.67
CA GLN A 23 0.83 3.56 -14.28
C GLN A 23 -0.35 2.72 -14.75
N TRP A 24 -0.15 1.43 -15.01
CA TRP A 24 -1.22 0.51 -15.33
C TRP A 24 -2.29 0.42 -14.21
N LEU A 25 -1.93 0.70 -12.95
CA LEU A 25 -2.86 0.71 -11.81
C LEU A 25 -3.87 1.87 -11.84
N VAL A 26 -3.64 2.93 -12.63
CA VAL A 26 -4.55 4.10 -12.69
C VAL A 26 -5.98 3.67 -13.04
N GLY A 27 -6.15 2.74 -13.97
CA GLY A 27 -7.45 2.20 -14.37
C GLY A 27 -8.14 1.35 -13.29
N TYR A 28 -7.39 0.91 -12.27
CA TYR A 28 -7.83 0.00 -11.23
C TYR A 28 -8.01 0.66 -9.85
N LEU A 29 -7.68 1.94 -9.68
CA LEU A 29 -7.77 2.63 -8.40
C LEU A 29 -9.15 2.53 -7.73
N GLY A 30 -10.23 2.54 -8.50
CA GLY A 30 -11.60 2.36 -7.98
C GLY A 30 -11.86 0.97 -7.36
N LYS A 31 -10.96 0.01 -7.57
CA LYS A 31 -11.01 -1.37 -7.04
C LYS A 31 -10.02 -1.59 -5.90
N ILE A 32 -9.32 -0.55 -5.46
CA ILE A 32 -8.41 -0.57 -4.30
C ILE A 32 -9.06 0.25 -3.18
N CYS A 33 -9.21 -0.35 -2.00
CA CYS A 33 -9.72 0.34 -0.83
C CYS A 33 -8.58 0.67 0.13
N PHE A 34 -8.47 1.94 0.50
CA PHE A 34 -7.49 2.41 1.47
C PHE A 34 -8.16 2.54 2.84
N LEU A 35 -7.54 1.90 3.83
CA LEU A 35 -8.03 1.85 5.20
C LEU A 35 -6.92 2.33 6.15
N LYS A 36 -7.33 2.89 7.28
CA LYS A 36 -6.47 3.17 8.42
C LYS A 36 -6.97 2.45 9.66
N THR A 37 -6.03 2.12 10.54
CA THR A 37 -6.27 1.59 11.89
C THR A 37 -5.31 2.30 12.84
N GLU A 38 -5.68 2.44 14.12
CA GLU A 38 -4.78 3.03 15.12
C GLU A 38 -3.47 2.25 15.22
N LYS A 39 -3.57 0.91 15.19
CA LYS A 39 -2.41 0.02 15.30
C LYS A 39 -2.48 -1.12 14.29
N LEU A 40 -1.38 -1.33 13.58
CA LEU A 40 -1.01 -2.61 12.98
C LEU A 40 -0.08 -3.35 13.96
N GLY A 41 -0.11 -4.69 13.95
CA GLY A 41 0.72 -5.48 14.86
C GLY A 41 2.21 -5.31 14.58
N GLY A 42 3.03 -5.28 15.64
CA GLY A 42 4.49 -5.16 15.54
C GLY A 42 4.95 -3.81 14.96
N ASP A 43 6.01 -3.85 14.15
CA ASP A 43 6.63 -2.68 13.51
C ASP A 43 6.02 -2.29 12.16
N ILE A 44 4.91 -2.94 11.77
CA ILE A 44 4.28 -2.76 10.47
C ILE A 44 3.65 -1.36 10.36
N VAL A 45 4.05 -0.61 9.32
CA VAL A 45 3.48 0.72 8.98
C VAL A 45 2.27 0.59 8.06
N ALA A 46 2.35 -0.30 7.07
CA ALA A 46 1.28 -0.58 6.14
C ALA A 46 1.27 -2.07 5.74
N LYS A 47 0.16 -2.52 5.16
CA LYS A 47 0.05 -3.85 4.57
C LYS A 47 -0.99 -3.89 3.47
N THR A 48 -0.71 -4.70 2.46
CA THR A 48 -1.62 -4.98 1.35
C THR A 48 -2.26 -6.34 1.54
N LYS A 49 -3.57 -6.40 1.30
CA LYS A 49 -4.34 -7.65 1.28
C LYS A 49 -5.14 -7.74 0.00
N GLY A 50 -4.92 -8.82 -0.73
CA GLY A 50 -5.80 -9.22 -1.81
C GLY A 50 -7.14 -9.74 -1.28
N ILE A 51 -8.21 -9.46 -2.02
CA ILE A 51 -9.56 -9.96 -1.74
C ILE A 51 -9.86 -11.10 -2.71
N THR A 52 -9.83 -12.31 -2.19
CA THR A 52 -10.15 -13.54 -2.93
C THR A 52 -11.59 -14.00 -2.66
N PRO A 53 -12.14 -14.91 -3.48
CA PRO A 53 -13.41 -15.55 -3.19
C PRO A 53 -13.41 -16.25 -1.81
N PRO A 54 -14.55 -16.26 -1.09
CA PRO A 54 -15.86 -15.74 -1.52
C PRO A 54 -16.05 -14.24 -1.29
N LEU A 55 -15.14 -13.56 -0.56
CA LEU A 55 -15.31 -12.16 -0.16
C LEU A 55 -15.38 -11.21 -1.37
N SER A 56 -14.66 -11.52 -2.45
CA SER A 56 -14.67 -10.75 -3.70
C SER A 56 -16.02 -10.72 -4.42
N LEU A 57 -16.98 -11.57 -4.01
CA LEU A 57 -18.37 -11.57 -4.50
C LEU A 57 -19.25 -10.53 -3.78
N LEU A 58 -18.82 -10.06 -2.60
CA LEU A 58 -19.59 -9.14 -1.75
C LEU A 58 -19.13 -7.69 -1.90
N THR A 59 -18.06 -7.44 -2.64
CA THR A 59 -17.49 -6.12 -2.82
C THR A 59 -16.88 -5.98 -4.20
N GLU A 60 -16.89 -4.75 -4.71
CA GLU A 60 -16.19 -4.42 -5.94
C GLU A 60 -14.67 -4.28 -5.75
N TYR A 61 -14.20 -4.15 -4.51
CA TYR A 61 -12.78 -4.07 -4.24
C TYR A 61 -12.08 -5.41 -4.52
N ARG A 62 -10.82 -5.31 -4.94
CA ARG A 62 -9.91 -6.44 -5.16
C ARG A 62 -8.72 -6.40 -4.22
N TYR A 63 -8.38 -5.22 -3.71
CA TYR A 63 -7.27 -5.03 -2.78
C TYR A 63 -7.66 -4.08 -1.65
N LEU A 64 -7.11 -4.35 -0.48
CA LEU A 64 -7.14 -3.47 0.68
C LEU A 64 -5.70 -3.05 0.99
N ILE A 65 -5.44 -1.75 1.04
CA ILE A 65 -4.19 -1.20 1.57
C ILE A 65 -4.52 -0.60 2.93
N ILE A 66 -3.90 -1.13 3.97
CA ILE A 66 -4.21 -0.79 5.36
C ILE A 66 -2.97 -0.15 5.97
N VAL A 67 -3.10 1.07 6.51
CA VAL A 67 -2.01 1.77 7.19
C VAL A 67 -2.27 1.89 8.70
N SER A 68 -1.18 1.92 9.48
CA SER A 68 -1.20 2.29 10.89
C SER A 68 -1.18 3.81 10.98
N GLU A 69 -2.28 4.44 11.37
CA GLU A 69 -2.44 5.90 11.37
C GLU A 69 -1.36 6.61 12.20
N GLU A 70 -1.08 6.12 13.41
CA GLU A 70 -0.06 6.65 14.31
C GLU A 70 1.32 6.71 13.64
N LYS A 71 1.73 5.61 13.00
CA LYS A 71 3.06 5.47 12.40
C LYS A 71 3.15 6.18 11.06
N PHE A 72 2.16 5.98 10.20
CA PHE A 72 2.14 6.55 8.86
C PHE A 72 2.08 8.07 8.90
N SER A 73 1.31 8.65 9.82
CA SER A 73 1.21 10.12 9.97
C SER A 73 2.47 10.75 10.56
N ALA A 74 3.29 9.99 11.28
CA ALA A 74 4.57 10.44 11.81
C ALA A 74 5.68 10.48 10.75
N LEU A 75 5.48 9.84 9.60
CA LEU A 75 6.44 9.86 8.50
C LEU A 75 6.41 11.19 7.73
N SER A 76 7.56 11.56 7.14
CA SER A 76 7.60 12.62 6.13
C SER A 76 6.77 12.26 4.90
N LYS A 77 6.35 13.25 4.12
CA LYS A 77 5.56 13.02 2.89
C LYS A 77 6.29 12.07 1.91
N ASP A 78 7.62 12.21 1.78
CA ASP A 78 8.41 11.34 0.91
C ASP A 78 8.46 9.90 1.42
N SER A 79 8.55 9.70 2.74
CA SER A 79 8.49 8.36 3.33
C SER A 79 7.09 7.76 3.21
N GLN A 80 6.03 8.56 3.33
CA GLN A 80 4.66 8.10 3.06
C GLN A 80 4.49 7.65 1.61
N LYS A 81 5.03 8.41 0.64
CA LYS A 81 5.03 8.01 -0.78
C LYS A 81 5.69 6.66 -1.00
N LYS A 82 6.88 6.45 -0.41
CA LYS A 82 7.62 5.17 -0.52
C LYS A 82 6.84 4.00 0.08
N VAL A 83 6.22 4.20 1.24
CA VAL A 83 5.36 3.16 1.84
C VAL A 83 4.20 2.83 0.91
N ILE A 84 3.50 3.82 0.35
CA ILE A 84 2.41 3.55 -0.58
C ILE A 84 2.91 2.91 -1.88
N GLU A 85 4.05 3.34 -2.41
CA GLU A 85 4.68 2.69 -3.56
C GLU A 85 4.95 1.20 -3.27
N HIS A 86 5.56 0.90 -2.13
CA HIS A 86 5.82 -0.48 -1.67
C HIS A 86 4.53 -1.31 -1.63
N GLU A 87 3.48 -0.78 -1.03
CA GLU A 87 2.19 -1.47 -0.94
C GLU A 87 1.55 -1.69 -2.32
N LEU A 88 1.67 -0.73 -3.24
CA LEU A 88 1.16 -0.88 -4.61
C LEU A 88 1.93 -1.94 -5.40
N ARG A 89 3.23 -2.12 -5.15
CA ARG A 89 4.06 -3.17 -5.78
C ARG A 89 3.64 -4.59 -5.40
N HIS A 90 2.96 -4.77 -4.27
CA HIS A 90 2.35 -6.06 -3.93
C HIS A 90 1.16 -6.44 -4.83
N ILE A 91 0.64 -5.52 -5.65
CA ILE A 91 -0.47 -5.77 -6.55
C ILE A 91 0.08 -6.25 -7.91
N PRO A 92 -0.16 -7.52 -8.30
CA PRO A 92 0.28 -8.04 -9.59
C PRO A 92 -0.52 -7.44 -10.76
N GLU A 93 0.09 -7.35 -11.94
CA GLU A 93 -0.55 -6.85 -13.17
C GLU A 93 -1.79 -7.66 -13.57
N GLU A 94 -1.83 -8.95 -13.24
CA GLU A 94 -3.00 -9.81 -13.45
C GLU A 94 -4.23 -9.38 -12.63
N PHE A 95 -4.02 -8.58 -11.57
CA PHE A 95 -5.07 -8.00 -10.72
C PHE A 95 -6.11 -9.03 -10.21
N ASP A 96 -5.66 -10.25 -9.91
CA ASP A 96 -6.51 -11.42 -9.62
C ASP A 96 -6.98 -11.50 -8.14
N GLY A 97 -6.63 -10.50 -7.34
CA GLY A 97 -6.91 -10.46 -5.90
C GLY A 97 -5.90 -11.26 -5.07
N LYS A 98 -4.78 -11.73 -5.63
CA LYS A 98 -3.61 -12.22 -4.90
C LYS A 98 -2.55 -11.13 -4.80
N THR A 99 -1.66 -11.26 -3.83
CA THR A 99 -0.53 -10.34 -3.63
C THR A 99 0.78 -11.03 -4.02
N VAL A 100 1.70 -10.27 -4.60
CA VAL A 100 3.09 -10.73 -4.79
C VAL A 100 3.84 -10.56 -3.48
N VAL A 101 4.54 -11.59 -3.03
CA VAL A 101 5.45 -11.46 -1.87
C VAL A 101 6.78 -10.93 -2.40
N HIS A 102 7.13 -9.72 -2.00
CA HIS A 102 8.45 -9.16 -2.26
C HIS A 102 9.27 -9.41 -0.99
N ASP A 103 10.26 -10.29 -1.07
CA ASP A 103 11.14 -10.64 0.05
C ASP A 103 12.05 -9.45 0.43
N VAL A 104 12.59 -9.53 1.64
CA VAL A 104 13.43 -8.57 2.40
C VAL A 104 14.51 -7.82 1.59
N GLU A 105 14.92 -8.31 0.43
CA GLU A 105 15.88 -7.64 -0.48
C GLU A 105 15.36 -6.32 -1.05
N ASP A 106 14.07 -6.20 -1.39
CA ASP A 106 13.51 -4.93 -1.89
C ASP A 106 13.44 -3.87 -0.79
N PHE A 107 13.22 -4.30 0.45
CA PHE A 107 13.23 -3.44 1.63
C PHE A 107 14.64 -2.94 1.95
N LYS A 108 15.66 -3.80 1.78
CA LYS A 108 17.08 -3.43 1.89
C LYS A 108 17.50 -2.44 0.81
N VAL A 109 17.07 -2.65 -0.44
CA VAL A 109 17.33 -1.72 -1.54
C VAL A 109 16.65 -0.37 -1.30
N MET A 110 15.44 -0.34 -0.71
CA MET A 110 14.81 0.94 -0.34
C MET A 110 15.50 1.65 0.83
N ILE A 111 15.98 0.93 1.84
CA ILE A 111 16.76 1.50 2.94
C ILE A 111 18.10 2.04 2.43
N ASP A 112 18.85 1.24 1.67
CA ASP A 112 20.19 1.60 1.17
C ASP A 112 20.12 2.73 0.12
N LYS A 113 19.08 2.76 -0.71
CA LYS A 113 18.95 3.76 -1.79
C LYS A 113 18.33 5.07 -1.31
N TYR A 114 17.58 5.07 -0.20
CA TYR A 114 16.78 6.22 0.20
C TYR A 114 16.94 6.70 1.63
N GLY A 115 17.87 6.13 2.41
CA GLY A 115 18.29 6.67 3.71
C GLY A 115 17.13 6.82 4.70
N VAL A 116 16.27 5.81 4.78
CA VAL A 116 15.26 5.78 5.85
C VAL A 116 15.99 5.34 7.13
N ASP A 117 16.51 6.32 7.88
CA ASP A 117 17.01 6.08 9.23
C ASP A 117 15.84 5.61 10.11
N TYR A 118 15.83 4.31 10.40
CA TYR A 118 14.98 3.73 11.43
C TYR A 118 15.73 3.90 12.76
N VAL A 119 15.22 4.73 13.67
CA VAL A 119 15.68 4.84 15.06
C VAL A 119 14.82 3.94 15.93
#